data_AF-A0A897MXF9-F1
#
_entry.id   AF-A0A897MXF9-F1
#
_cell.length_a   1.000
_cell.length_b   1.000
_cell.length_c   1.000
_cell.angle_alpha   90.00
_cell.angle_beta   90.00
_cell.angle_gamma   90.00
#
_symmetry.space_group_name_H-M   'P 1'
#
loop_
_entity.id
_entity.type
_entity.pdbx_description
1 polymer ?
#
loop_
_entity_poly.entity_id
_entity_poly.type
_entity_poly.pdbx_seq_one_letter_code
_entity_poly.pdbx_strand_id
1 'polypeptide(L)'
;MSELPTDVLEEAERLTQLAREAGDGSERDAYLSRRDELLDDEAFEARIRSEDSREVLVLHPAEWLDDGTIRPDRIENTDRAVEIPLTGPGDPDDWQRVEKHNRAVVKRVRETHGELHGDNARALADFMGNHYARPIESATSAEIQEFRTEYYQRNVWPTEEQRELVDRSIELVFETVNRRVPEF
;
A
#
# COMPACT_ATOMS: atom_id res chain seq x y z
N MET A 1 13.80 -13.08 -16.25
CA MET A 1 14.89 -12.62 -15.35
C MET A 1 15.14 -11.18 -15.73
N SER A 2 15.16 -10.29 -14.74
CA SER A 2 15.45 -8.87 -14.96
C SER A 2 16.80 -8.68 -15.65
N GLU A 3 16.90 -7.69 -16.54
CA GLU A 3 18.19 -7.23 -17.11
C GLU A 3 19.01 -6.45 -16.07
N LEU A 4 18.34 -5.84 -15.09
CA LEU A 4 18.97 -5.13 -13.98
C LEU A 4 19.53 -6.11 -12.92
N PRO A 5 20.74 -5.85 -12.40
CA PRO A 5 21.27 -6.52 -11.21
C PRO A 5 20.34 -6.40 -10.00
N THR A 6 20.30 -7.43 -9.16
CA THR A 6 19.41 -7.45 -7.98
C THR A 6 19.69 -6.31 -7.01
N ASP A 7 20.96 -5.97 -6.79
CA ASP A 7 21.38 -4.86 -5.92
C ASP A 7 20.93 -3.49 -6.44
N VAL A 8 20.90 -3.31 -7.78
CA VAL A 8 20.35 -2.11 -8.40
C VAL A 8 18.84 -2.02 -8.17
N LEU A 9 18.12 -3.14 -8.30
CA LEU A 9 16.68 -3.19 -8.04
C LEU A 9 16.34 -2.84 -6.59
N GLU A 10 17.04 -3.47 -5.63
CA GLU A 10 16.83 -3.26 -4.20
C GLU A 10 17.14 -1.80 -3.78
N GLU A 11 18.23 -1.21 -4.29
CA GLU A 11 18.55 0.19 -3.97
C GLU A 11 17.61 1.17 -4.65
N ALA A 12 17.15 0.89 -5.88
CA ALA A 12 16.17 1.73 -6.57
C ALA A 12 14.81 1.75 -5.86
N GLU A 13 14.37 0.59 -5.36
CA GLU A 13 13.21 0.47 -4.48
C GLU A 13 13.42 1.29 -3.20
N ARG A 14 14.50 1.03 -2.47
CA ARG A 14 14.81 1.70 -1.20
C ARG A 14 14.85 3.23 -1.33
N LEU A 15 15.53 3.76 -2.35
CA LEU A 15 15.59 5.21 -2.60
C LEU A 15 14.21 5.78 -2.92
N THR A 16 13.37 5.03 -3.65
CA THR A 16 11.99 5.42 -3.91
C THR A 16 11.16 5.49 -2.63
N GLN A 17 11.37 4.56 -1.69
CA GLN A 17 10.67 4.59 -0.40
C GLN A 17 11.11 5.75 0.48
N LEU A 18 12.42 5.99 0.56
CA LEU A 18 12.97 7.13 1.28
C LEU A 18 12.44 8.47 0.71
N ALA A 19 12.33 8.60 -0.60
CA ALA A 19 11.74 9.78 -1.24
C ALA A 19 10.26 9.99 -0.88
N ARG A 20 9.52 8.92 -0.57
CA ARG A 20 8.11 8.98 -0.14
C ARG A 20 7.97 9.34 1.34
N GLU A 21 8.94 8.93 2.15
CA GLU A 21 8.98 9.18 3.60
C GLU A 21 9.58 10.54 3.96
N ALA A 22 10.38 11.12 3.06
CA ALA A 22 11.03 12.41 3.25
C ALA A 22 10.04 13.50 3.65
N GLY A 23 10.37 14.22 4.73
CA GLY A 23 9.52 15.27 5.29
C GLY A 23 9.58 16.60 4.53
N ASP A 24 10.59 16.78 3.69
CA ASP A 24 10.77 17.95 2.86
C ASP A 24 11.16 17.60 1.41
N GLY A 25 10.91 18.56 0.52
CA GLY A 25 11.13 18.37 -0.92
C GLY A 25 12.60 18.21 -1.29
N SER A 26 13.54 18.80 -0.55
CA SER A 26 14.97 18.73 -0.89
C SER A 26 15.55 17.35 -0.60
N GLU A 27 15.15 16.73 0.51
CA GLU A 27 15.50 15.37 0.86
C GLU A 27 14.88 14.37 -0.13
N ARG A 28 13.60 14.57 -0.47
CA ARG A 28 12.91 13.80 -1.52
C ARG A 28 13.66 13.86 -2.85
N ASP A 29 13.98 15.06 -3.33
CA ASP A 29 14.62 15.27 -4.62
C ASP A 29 16.03 14.66 -4.65
N ALA A 30 16.75 14.68 -3.53
CA ALA A 30 18.06 14.04 -3.42
C ALA A 30 17.98 12.51 -3.56
N TYR A 31 16.97 11.87 -2.95
CA TYR A 31 16.75 10.43 -3.10
C TYR A 31 16.35 10.06 -4.53
N LEU A 32 15.46 10.83 -5.15
CA LEU A 32 15.04 10.60 -6.54
C LEU A 32 16.22 10.79 -7.51
N SER A 33 17.02 11.86 -7.34
CA SER A 33 18.18 12.11 -8.19
C SER A 33 19.19 10.96 -8.11
N ARG A 34 19.46 10.47 -6.90
CA ARG A 34 20.37 9.34 -6.71
C ARG A 34 19.85 8.04 -7.33
N ARG A 35 18.54 7.81 -7.30
CA ARG A 35 17.92 6.66 -7.97
C ARG A 35 18.06 6.79 -9.48
N ASP A 36 17.82 7.97 -10.01
CA ASP A 36 17.89 8.21 -11.45
C ASP A 36 19.34 8.07 -11.95
N GLU A 37 20.33 8.56 -11.20
CA GLU A 37 21.77 8.31 -11.47
C GLU A 37 22.12 6.81 -11.47
N LEU A 38 21.61 6.05 -10.50
CA LEU A 38 21.83 4.60 -10.41
C LEU A 38 21.25 3.84 -11.61
N LEU A 39 20.09 4.26 -12.12
CA LEU A 39 19.41 3.60 -13.25
C LEU A 39 19.98 4.01 -14.60
N ASP A 40 20.50 5.24 -14.73
CA ASP A 40 21.16 5.73 -15.94
C ASP A 40 22.39 4.88 -16.31
N ASP A 41 23.16 4.45 -15.30
CA ASP A 41 24.31 3.54 -15.47
C ASP A 41 23.91 2.21 -16.15
N GLU A 42 22.65 1.78 -15.98
CA GLU A 42 22.10 0.57 -16.57
C GLU A 42 21.21 0.84 -17.81
N ALA A 43 21.07 2.11 -18.23
CA ALA A 43 20.16 2.57 -19.29
C ALA A 43 18.66 2.30 -19.01
N PHE A 44 18.24 2.45 -17.75
CA PHE A 44 16.84 2.35 -17.31
C PHE A 44 16.33 3.69 -16.79
N GLU A 45 15.01 3.86 -16.80
CA GLU A 45 14.30 4.96 -16.17
C GLU A 45 13.19 4.46 -15.26
N ALA A 46 12.87 5.26 -14.24
CA ALA A 46 11.84 4.95 -13.25
C ALA A 46 10.56 5.76 -13.47
N ARG A 47 9.43 5.08 -13.35
CA ARG A 47 8.10 5.70 -13.32
C ARG A 47 7.26 5.10 -12.19
N ILE A 48 6.48 5.94 -11.52
CA ILE A 48 5.46 5.47 -10.58
C ILE A 48 4.14 5.27 -11.33
N ARG A 49 3.56 4.07 -11.23
CA ARG A 49 2.20 3.78 -11.66
C ARG A 49 1.33 3.60 -10.42
N SER A 50 0.28 4.41 -10.32
CA SER A 50 -0.74 4.28 -9.27
C SER A 50 -1.97 3.58 -9.87
N GLU A 51 -2.29 2.37 -9.40
CA GLU A 51 -3.49 1.61 -9.77
C GLU A 51 -4.35 1.42 -8.52
N ASP A 52 -5.56 2.01 -8.53
CA ASP A 52 -6.51 2.06 -7.41
C ASP A 52 -5.87 2.52 -6.09
N SER A 53 -5.34 1.56 -5.32
CA SER A 53 -4.76 1.74 -3.98
C SER A 53 -3.37 1.09 -3.84
N ARG A 54 -2.68 0.83 -4.96
CA ARG A 54 -1.31 0.28 -5.00
C ARG A 54 -0.43 1.17 -5.86
N GLU A 55 0.75 1.47 -5.34
CA GLU A 55 1.79 2.15 -6.10
C GLU A 55 2.86 1.16 -6.49
N VAL A 56 3.22 1.20 -7.76
CA VAL A 56 4.21 0.31 -8.36
C VAL A 56 5.30 1.18 -8.96
N LEU A 57 6.54 0.94 -8.55
CA LEU A 57 7.72 1.43 -9.22
C LEU A 57 7.93 0.57 -10.46
N VAL A 58 7.85 1.20 -11.63
CA VAL A 58 8.12 0.57 -12.92
C VAL A 58 9.48 1.06 -13.37
N LEU A 59 10.41 0.13 -13.53
CA LEU A 59 11.73 0.36 -14.12
C LEU A 59 11.68 -0.15 -15.55
N HIS A 60 11.90 0.72 -16.53
CA HIS A 60 11.88 0.34 -17.94
C HIS A 60 13.13 0.83 -18.66
N PRO A 61 13.54 0.18 -19.76
CA PRO A 61 14.62 0.69 -20.59
C PRO A 61 14.37 2.15 -21.02
N ALA A 62 15.41 2.98 -20.94
CA ALA A 62 15.34 4.39 -21.32
C ALA A 62 14.99 4.57 -22.81
N GLU A 63 15.41 3.63 -23.66
CA GLU A 63 15.14 3.65 -25.11
C GLU A 63 13.64 3.58 -25.47
N TRP A 64 12.77 3.24 -24.52
CA TRP A 64 11.32 3.22 -24.73
C TRP A 64 10.71 4.62 -24.76
N LEU A 65 11.42 5.62 -24.24
CA LEU A 65 10.99 7.00 -24.26
C LEU A 65 11.31 7.65 -25.59
N ASP A 66 10.26 8.05 -26.30
CA ASP A 66 10.31 8.86 -27.52
C ASP A 66 9.70 10.22 -27.16
N ASP A 67 10.54 11.27 -27.07
CA ASP A 67 10.16 12.60 -26.59
C ASP A 67 9.41 12.58 -25.23
N GLY A 68 9.94 11.82 -24.27
CA GLY A 68 9.37 11.71 -22.91
C GLY A 68 8.06 10.90 -22.84
N THR A 69 7.67 10.24 -23.93
CA THR A 69 6.47 9.41 -23.99
C THR A 69 6.80 7.98 -24.38
N ILE A 70 6.35 7.02 -23.57
CA ILE A 70 6.42 5.60 -23.92
C ILE A 70 5.36 5.30 -24.98
N ARG A 71 5.75 4.63 -26.07
CA ARG A 71 4.83 4.14 -27.11
C ARG A 71 4.75 2.61 -27.10
N PRO A 72 3.80 2.02 -26.36
CA PRO A 72 3.71 0.57 -26.17
C PRO A 72 3.67 -0.22 -27.48
N ASP A 73 2.98 0.29 -28.50
CA ASP A 73 2.87 -0.36 -29.82
C ASP A 73 4.20 -0.50 -30.58
N ARG A 74 5.25 0.17 -30.12
CA ARG A 74 6.61 0.12 -30.69
C ARG A 74 7.58 -0.71 -29.84
N ILE A 75 7.14 -1.25 -28.71
CA ILE A 75 7.96 -2.05 -27.82
C ILE A 75 7.84 -3.52 -28.23
N GLU A 76 8.94 -4.09 -28.72
CA GLU A 76 8.98 -5.48 -29.17
C GLU A 76 8.91 -6.49 -28.00
N ASN A 77 9.38 -6.09 -26.82
CA ASN A 77 9.41 -6.93 -25.64
C ASN A 77 9.13 -6.13 -24.36
N THR A 78 7.88 -6.14 -23.90
CA THR A 78 7.46 -5.45 -22.67
C THR A 78 7.95 -6.13 -21.39
N ASP A 79 8.40 -7.39 -21.46
CA ASP A 79 8.86 -8.16 -20.28
C ASP A 79 10.22 -7.67 -19.74
N ARG A 80 10.84 -6.71 -20.42
CA ARG A 80 12.09 -6.06 -19.98
C ARG A 80 11.85 -5.04 -18.87
N ALA A 81 10.60 -4.59 -18.68
CA ALA A 81 10.27 -3.75 -17.55
C ALA A 81 10.17 -4.58 -16.26
N VAL A 82 10.60 -3.98 -15.16
CA VAL A 82 10.48 -4.56 -13.82
C VAL A 82 9.47 -3.75 -13.02
N GLU A 83 8.49 -4.44 -12.44
CA GLU A 83 7.46 -3.85 -11.59
C GLU A 83 7.72 -4.23 -10.13
N ILE A 84 8.00 -3.23 -9.30
CA ILE A 84 8.27 -3.37 -7.87
C ILE A 84 7.10 -2.73 -7.10
N PRO A 85 6.28 -3.52 -6.40
CA PRO A 85 5.22 -2.98 -5.56
C PRO A 85 5.80 -2.18 -4.40
N LEU A 86 5.52 -0.88 -4.33
CA LEU A 86 5.99 0.01 -3.25
C LEU A 86 5.08 -0.02 -2.01
N THR A 87 4.01 -0.80 -2.07
CA THR A 87 3.04 -0.99 -1.00
C THR A 87 2.48 -2.40 -1.12
N GLY A 88 2.49 -3.18 -0.03
CA GLY A 88 1.90 -4.51 -0.01
C GLY A 88 2.59 -5.47 0.97
N PRO A 89 2.12 -6.74 1.05
CA PRO A 89 2.50 -7.71 2.09
C PRO A 89 3.95 -8.25 2.04
N GLY A 90 4.87 -7.56 1.36
CA GLY A 90 6.27 -7.97 1.17
C GLY A 90 7.31 -7.16 1.93
N ASP A 91 7.00 -5.95 2.40
CA ASP A 91 7.96 -5.06 3.10
C ASP A 91 7.80 -5.15 4.64
N PRO A 92 8.81 -5.64 5.39
CA PRO A 92 8.77 -5.78 6.85
C PRO A 92 8.71 -4.46 7.62
N ASP A 93 9.30 -3.39 7.09
CA ASP A 93 9.33 -2.07 7.75
C ASP A 93 7.99 -1.35 7.56
N ASP A 94 7.36 -1.54 6.39
CA ASP A 94 5.97 -1.17 6.16
C ASP A 94 5.02 -1.87 7.14
N TRP A 95 5.23 -3.15 7.42
CA TRP A 95 4.37 -3.91 8.33
C TRP A 95 4.34 -3.33 9.75
N GLN A 96 5.51 -2.99 10.32
CA GLN A 96 5.57 -2.43 11.68
C GLN A 96 4.92 -1.05 11.76
N ARG A 97 5.12 -0.22 10.73
CA ARG A 97 4.49 1.11 10.63
C ARG A 97 2.96 0.98 10.52
N VAL A 98 2.49 0.11 9.63
CA VAL A 98 1.07 -0.18 9.43
C VAL A 98 0.44 -0.72 10.70
N GLU A 99 1.05 -1.70 11.35
CA GLU A 99 0.54 -2.29 12.59
C GLU A 99 0.47 -1.25 13.73
N LYS A 100 1.50 -0.41 13.87
CA LYS A 100 1.49 0.68 14.87
C LYS A 100 0.35 1.67 14.61
N HIS A 101 0.16 2.07 13.36
CA HIS A 101 -0.92 2.98 12.97
C HIS A 101 -2.30 2.36 13.20
N ASN A 102 -2.53 1.15 12.70
CA ASN A 102 -3.79 0.43 12.83
C ASN A 102 -4.17 0.24 14.29
N ARG A 103 -3.22 -0.16 15.14
CA ARG A 103 -3.44 -0.28 16.59
C ARG A 103 -3.82 1.05 17.24
N ALA A 104 -3.25 2.17 16.79
CA ALA A 104 -3.61 3.49 17.30
C ALA A 104 -5.06 3.87 16.93
N VAL A 105 -5.52 3.55 15.71
CA VAL A 105 -6.91 3.78 15.31
C VAL A 105 -7.86 2.89 16.12
N VAL A 106 -7.57 1.59 16.22
CA VAL A 106 -8.34 0.62 17.03
C VAL A 106 -8.50 1.10 18.46
N LYS A 107 -7.41 1.59 19.07
CA LYS A 107 -7.43 2.15 20.42
C LYS A 107 -8.40 3.32 20.52
N ARG A 108 -8.35 4.29 19.59
CA ARG A 108 -9.27 5.44 19.60
C ARG A 108 -10.74 5.02 19.44
N VAL A 109 -11.02 4.07 18.55
CA VAL A 109 -12.38 3.53 18.38
C VAL A 109 -12.87 2.90 19.68
N ARG A 110 -12.03 2.07 20.33
CA ARG A 110 -12.36 1.44 21.61
C ARG A 110 -12.63 2.46 22.72
N GLU A 111 -11.75 3.45 22.85
CA GLU A 111 -11.87 4.50 23.88
C GLU A 111 -13.11 5.38 23.67
N THR A 112 -13.52 5.62 22.43
CA THR A 112 -14.62 6.54 22.10
C THR A 112 -15.97 5.84 22.03
N HIS A 113 -16.01 4.61 21.51
CA HIS A 113 -17.25 3.90 21.17
C HIS A 113 -17.45 2.61 21.95
N GLY A 114 -16.44 2.14 22.70
CA GLY A 114 -16.54 0.98 23.59
C GLY A 114 -15.91 -0.30 23.03
N GLU A 115 -15.90 -1.33 23.87
CA GLU A 115 -15.15 -2.59 23.65
C GLU A 115 -15.58 -3.33 22.40
N LEU A 116 -16.89 -3.51 22.16
CA LEU A 116 -17.40 -4.24 20.99
C LEU A 116 -17.00 -3.60 19.66
N HIS A 117 -17.06 -2.27 19.58
CA HIS A 117 -16.59 -1.53 18.41
C HIS A 117 -15.07 -1.61 18.26
N GLY A 118 -14.34 -1.56 19.38
CA GLY A 118 -12.89 -1.77 19.41
C GLY A 118 -12.46 -3.17 18.96
N ASP A 119 -13.22 -4.21 19.28
CA ASP A 119 -12.94 -5.59 18.87
C ASP A 119 -13.18 -5.78 17.37
N ASN A 120 -14.29 -5.23 16.85
CA ASN A 120 -14.58 -5.24 15.42
C ASN A 120 -13.55 -4.43 14.61
N ALA A 121 -13.15 -3.26 15.12
CA ALA A 121 -12.08 -2.47 14.52
C ALA A 121 -10.75 -3.22 14.52
N ARG A 122 -10.45 -3.97 15.59
CA ARG A 122 -9.26 -4.82 15.66
C ARG A 122 -9.29 -5.91 14.60
N ALA A 123 -10.42 -6.57 14.41
CA ALA A 123 -10.55 -7.58 13.35
C ALA A 123 -10.29 -7.00 11.95
N LEU A 124 -10.82 -5.80 11.66
CA LEU A 124 -10.54 -5.11 10.39
C LEU A 124 -9.05 -4.73 10.27
N ALA A 125 -8.42 -4.32 11.37
CA ALA A 125 -6.98 -4.05 11.44
C ALA A 125 -6.12 -5.27 11.17
N ASP A 126 -6.44 -6.40 11.78
CA ASP A 126 -5.73 -7.65 11.56
C ASP A 126 -5.92 -8.11 10.10
N PHE A 127 -7.10 -7.93 9.50
CA PHE A 127 -7.33 -8.22 8.08
C PHE A 127 -6.49 -7.33 7.16
N MET A 128 -6.58 -6.01 7.29
CA MET A 128 -5.87 -5.07 6.42
C MET A 128 -4.36 -5.11 6.62
N GLY A 129 -3.90 -5.30 7.86
CA GLY A 129 -2.48 -5.40 8.19
C GLY A 129 -1.87 -6.73 7.74
N ASN A 130 -2.53 -7.87 8.01
CA ASN A 130 -1.93 -9.17 7.69
C ASN A 130 -2.15 -9.60 6.24
N HIS A 131 -3.31 -9.27 5.64
CA HIS A 131 -3.63 -9.70 4.28
C HIS A 131 -3.13 -8.71 3.22
N TYR A 132 -3.17 -7.42 3.54
CA TYR A 132 -2.82 -6.36 2.59
C TYR A 132 -1.59 -5.54 2.97
N ALA A 133 -1.08 -5.66 4.21
CA ALA A 133 -0.06 -4.78 4.79
C ALA A 133 -0.35 -3.30 4.54
N ARG A 134 -1.59 -2.88 4.82
CA ARG A 134 -2.03 -1.51 4.62
C ARG A 134 -2.78 -0.91 5.81
N PRO A 135 -2.82 0.43 5.92
CA PRO A 135 -3.65 1.12 6.89
C PRO A 135 -5.13 0.75 6.77
N ILE A 136 -5.83 0.60 7.89
CA ILE A 136 -7.24 0.17 7.89
C ILE A 136 -8.16 1.08 7.09
N GLU A 137 -7.88 2.37 7.08
CA GLU A 137 -8.68 3.37 6.36
C GLU A 137 -8.45 3.39 4.84
N SER A 138 -7.53 2.58 4.34
CA SER A 138 -7.30 2.40 2.91
C SER A 138 -8.15 1.29 2.29
N ALA A 139 -8.93 0.58 3.11
CA ALA A 139 -9.79 -0.50 2.66
C ALA A 139 -10.76 -0.02 1.59
N THR A 140 -10.82 -0.75 0.47
CA THR A 140 -11.75 -0.51 -0.63
C THR A 140 -13.09 -1.18 -0.35
N SER A 141 -14.13 -0.82 -1.12
CA SER A 141 -15.45 -1.49 -1.06
C SER A 141 -15.36 -3.01 -1.22
N ALA A 142 -14.54 -3.49 -2.16
CA ALA A 142 -14.38 -4.92 -2.41
C ALA A 142 -13.73 -5.64 -1.21
N GLU A 143 -12.72 -5.02 -0.61
CA GLU A 143 -12.01 -5.57 0.55
C GLU A 143 -12.85 -5.53 1.81
N ILE A 144 -13.70 -4.51 1.98
CA ILE A 144 -14.67 -4.46 3.08
C ILE A 144 -15.71 -5.58 2.92
N GLN A 145 -16.16 -5.87 1.69
CA GLN A 145 -17.07 -6.99 1.47
C GLN A 145 -16.40 -8.32 1.77
N GLU A 146 -15.18 -8.55 1.25
CA GLU A 146 -14.38 -9.74 1.56
C GLU A 146 -14.21 -9.92 3.07
N PHE A 147 -13.88 -8.83 3.79
CA PHE A 147 -13.78 -8.84 5.24
C PHE A 147 -15.07 -9.36 5.88
N ARG A 148 -16.22 -8.75 5.54
CA ARG A 148 -17.53 -9.07 6.16
C ARG A 148 -18.00 -10.50 5.86
N THR A 149 -17.91 -10.90 4.60
CA THR A 149 -18.54 -12.15 4.14
C THR A 149 -17.63 -13.35 4.28
N GLU A 150 -16.31 -13.15 4.26
CA GLU A 150 -15.34 -14.26 4.28
C GLU A 150 -14.46 -14.24 5.52
N TYR A 151 -13.65 -13.19 5.70
CA TYR A 151 -12.62 -13.17 6.73
C TYR A 151 -13.20 -13.18 8.14
N TYR A 152 -14.16 -12.30 8.41
CA TYR A 152 -14.72 -12.04 9.72
C TYR A 152 -15.41 -13.29 10.28
N GLN A 153 -16.17 -14.00 9.45
CA GLN A 153 -16.84 -15.23 9.87
C GLN A 153 -15.87 -16.39 10.14
N ARG A 154 -14.81 -16.51 9.33
CA ARG A 154 -13.86 -17.63 9.40
C ARG A 154 -12.81 -17.47 10.49
N ASN A 155 -12.40 -16.24 10.78
CA ASN A 155 -11.23 -15.98 11.62
C ASN A 155 -11.57 -15.37 12.97
N VAL A 156 -12.62 -14.55 13.06
CA VAL A 156 -12.92 -13.77 14.27
C VAL A 156 -13.84 -14.52 15.22
N TRP A 157 -14.67 -15.43 14.69
CA TRP A 157 -15.69 -16.17 15.47
C TRP A 157 -16.55 -15.23 16.35
N PRO A 158 -17.17 -14.20 15.76
CA PRO A 158 -17.80 -13.11 16.51
C PRO A 158 -19.03 -13.54 17.29
N THR A 159 -19.29 -12.84 18.40
CA THR A 159 -20.59 -12.93 19.10
C THR A 159 -21.72 -12.40 18.21
N GLU A 160 -22.97 -12.62 18.63
CA GLU A 160 -24.14 -12.08 17.92
C GLU A 160 -24.13 -10.55 17.92
N GLU A 161 -23.89 -9.94 19.08
CA GLU A 161 -23.76 -8.48 19.22
C GLU A 161 -22.62 -7.90 18.35
N GLN A 162 -21.47 -8.58 18.30
CA GLN A 162 -20.36 -8.15 17.43
C GLN A 162 -20.74 -8.19 15.94
N ARG A 163 -21.49 -9.22 15.52
CA ARG A 163 -21.99 -9.33 14.13
C ARG A 163 -22.97 -8.22 13.79
N GLU A 164 -23.92 -7.93 14.66
CA GLU A 164 -24.91 -6.88 14.43
C GLU A 164 -24.27 -5.49 14.33
N LEU A 165 -23.15 -5.29 15.04
CA LEU A 165 -22.44 -4.01 15.08
C LEU A 165 -21.33 -3.87 14.03
N VAL A 166 -21.01 -4.91 13.25
CA VAL A 166 -19.80 -4.90 12.40
C VAL A 166 -19.80 -3.77 11.37
N ASP A 167 -20.92 -3.53 10.70
CA ASP A 167 -21.04 -2.48 9.70
C ASP A 167 -20.88 -1.10 10.33
N ARG A 168 -21.55 -0.88 11.47
CA ARG A 168 -21.41 0.36 12.22
C ARG A 168 -19.99 0.56 12.74
N SER A 169 -19.32 -0.50 13.19
CA SER A 169 -17.91 -0.44 13.60
C SER A 169 -16.99 -0.01 12.46
N ILE A 170 -17.23 -0.50 11.24
CA ILE A 170 -16.47 -0.09 10.06
C ILE A 170 -16.68 1.42 9.81
N GLU A 171 -17.92 1.91 9.81
CA GLU A 171 -18.18 3.34 9.66
C GLU A 171 -17.44 4.19 10.71
N LEU A 172 -17.45 3.76 11.97
CA LEU A 172 -16.77 4.45 13.08
C LEU A 172 -15.24 4.46 12.93
N VAL A 173 -14.65 3.43 12.33
CA VAL A 173 -13.21 3.42 12.01
C VAL A 173 -12.86 4.55 11.05
N PHE A 174 -13.61 4.67 9.95
CA PHE A 174 -13.40 5.72 8.95
C PHE A 174 -13.69 7.12 9.52
N GLU A 175 -14.73 7.26 10.34
CA GLU A 175 -15.03 8.50 11.07
C GLU A 175 -13.87 8.92 11.98
N THR A 176 -13.28 7.97 12.73
CA THR A 176 -12.16 8.19 13.67
C THR A 176 -10.89 8.71 12.99
N VAL A 177 -10.72 8.49 11.68
CA VAL A 177 -9.60 9.01 10.90
C VAL A 177 -10.02 10.12 9.93
N ASN A 178 -11.25 10.63 10.02
CA ASN A 178 -11.82 11.65 9.15
C ASN A 178 -11.77 11.27 7.65
N ARG A 179 -12.06 10.01 7.34
CA ARG A 179 -12.14 9.50 5.96
C ARG A 179 -13.57 9.19 5.57
N ARG A 180 -13.86 9.30 4.28
CA ARG A 180 -15.14 8.87 3.71
C ARG A 180 -15.21 7.35 3.71
N VAL A 181 -16.32 6.83 4.21
CA VAL A 181 -16.64 5.40 4.17
C VAL A 181 -16.90 4.98 2.70
N PRO A 182 -16.25 3.91 2.19
CA PRO A 182 -16.59 3.32 0.90
C PRO A 182 -18.02 2.76 0.92
N GLU A 183 -18.66 2.60 -0.24
CA GLU A 183 -19.98 1.95 -0.31
C GLU A 183 -19.83 0.43 -0.21
N PHE A 184 -20.55 -0.24 0.71
CA PHE A 184 -20.51 -1.69 0.93
C PHE A 184 -21.80 -2.24 1.56
#